data_AF-A0A953HD56-F1
#
_entry.id   AF-A0A953HD56-F1
#
_cell.length_a   1.000
_cell.length_b   1.000
_cell.length_c   1.000
_cell.angle_alpha   90.00
_cell.angle_beta   90.00
_cell.angle_gamma   90.00
#
_symmetry.space_group_name_H-M   'P 1'
#
loop_
_entity.id
_entity.type
_entity.pdbx_description
1 polymer ?
#
loop_
_entity_poly.entity_id
_entity_poly.type
_entity_poly.pdbx_seq_one_letter_code
_entity_poly.pdbx_strand_id
1 'polypeptide(L)'
;MGEDTELLIEIRDLLRLMAEPALAKRDSKLRALLLQIVGKSKRKADAVVLMDGTRSQTAIRKECGIDMGDLSRLVKAMREAKLIGADDNPKTVFPIPPNFIEAFSSGEDE
;
A
#
# COMPACT_ATOMS: atom_id res chain seq x y z
N MET A 1 -19.32 22.45 27.14
CA MET A 1 -18.91 22.64 25.73
C MET A 1 -19.97 23.51 25.08
N GLY A 2 -19.62 24.33 24.09
CA GLY A 2 -20.61 25.21 23.43
C GLY A 2 -21.43 24.43 22.40
N GLU A 3 -22.68 24.82 22.19
CA GLU A 3 -23.60 24.27 21.20
C GLU A 3 -22.98 24.24 19.78
N ASP A 4 -22.21 25.27 19.43
CA ASP A 4 -21.43 25.33 18.17
C ASP A 4 -20.39 24.21 18.05
N THR A 5 -19.77 23.81 19.17
CA THR A 5 -18.76 22.74 19.17
C THR A 5 -19.41 21.38 18.97
N GLU A 6 -20.59 21.17 19.54
CA GLU A 6 -21.37 19.93 19.39
C GLU A 6 -21.86 19.79 17.94
N LEU A 7 -22.38 20.86 17.35
CA LEU A 7 -22.79 20.89 15.95
C LEU A 7 -21.62 20.59 14.99
N LEU A 8 -20.43 21.15 15.24
CA LEU A 8 -19.24 20.86 14.43
C LEU A 8 -18.79 19.39 14.53
N ILE A 9 -18.95 18.77 15.70
CA ILE A 9 -18.67 17.34 15.89
C ILE A 9 -19.64 16.48 15.08
N GLU A 10 -20.94 16.78 15.15
CA GLU A 10 -21.97 16.04 14.41
C GLU A 10 -21.77 16.15 12.89
N ILE A 11 -21.48 17.35 12.37
CA ILE A 11 -21.18 17.56 10.94
C ILE A 11 -19.94 16.76 10.53
N ARG A 12 -18.87 16.79 11.34
CA ARG A 12 -17.67 16.00 11.07
C ARG A 12 -17.97 14.51 11.02
N ASP A 13 -18.78 14.01 11.93
CA ASP A 13 -19.09 12.59 12.03
C ASP A 13 -20.00 12.14 10.87
N LEU A 14 -20.96 12.98 10.46
CA LEU A 14 -21.73 12.77 9.24
C LEU A 14 -20.84 12.75 7.99
N LEU A 15 -19.90 13.69 7.86
CA LEU A 15 -18.95 13.72 6.74
C LEU A 15 -18.08 12.47 6.67
N ARG A 16 -17.66 11.93 7.83
CA ARG A 16 -16.91 10.66 7.91
C ARG A 16 -17.76 9.49 7.41
N LEU A 17 -18.99 9.36 7.92
CA LEU A 17 -19.91 8.28 7.53
C LEU A 17 -20.23 8.33 6.03
N MET A 18 -20.40 9.52 5.47
CA MET A 18 -20.61 9.69 4.03
C MET A 18 -19.36 9.40 3.19
N ALA A 19 -18.16 9.66 3.72
CA ALA A 19 -16.90 9.42 3.02
C ALA A 19 -16.45 7.95 3.06
N GLU A 20 -16.84 7.18 4.08
CA GLU A 20 -16.44 5.79 4.28
C GLU A 20 -16.61 4.90 3.05
N PRO A 21 -17.77 4.88 2.33
CA PRO A 21 -17.92 4.05 1.15
C PRO A 21 -16.97 4.44 0.00
N ALA A 22 -16.73 5.74 -0.18
CA ALA A 22 -15.83 6.24 -1.21
C ALA A 22 -14.37 5.89 -0.89
N LEU A 23 -13.97 6.00 0.38
CA LEU A 23 -12.66 5.57 0.86
C LEU A 23 -12.48 4.06 0.71
N ALA A 24 -13.47 3.26 1.10
CA ALA A 24 -13.44 1.81 0.95
C ALA A 24 -13.30 1.38 -0.53
N LYS A 25 -14.03 2.02 -1.44
CA LYS A 25 -13.92 1.78 -2.88
C LYS A 25 -12.57 2.18 -3.46
N ARG A 26 -12.00 3.29 -2.99
CA ARG A 26 -10.65 3.71 -3.40
C ARG A 26 -9.61 2.71 -2.91
N ASP A 27 -9.68 2.32 -1.64
CA ASP A 27 -8.72 1.42 -1.04
C ASP A 27 -8.80 0.01 -1.66
N SER A 28 -10.00 -0.49 -1.99
CA SER A 28 -10.14 -1.76 -2.71
C SER A 28 -9.50 -1.71 -4.11
N LYS A 29 -9.66 -0.59 -4.83
CA LYS A 29 -9.01 -0.37 -6.13
C LYS A 29 -7.49 -0.36 -6.02
N LEU A 30 -6.94 0.36 -5.04
CA LEU A 30 -5.49 0.40 -4.81
C LEU A 30 -4.93 -0.99 -4.46
N ARG A 31 -5.65 -1.76 -3.63
CA ARG A 31 -5.28 -3.13 -3.29
C ARG A 31 -5.32 -4.06 -4.51
N ALA A 32 -6.35 -3.98 -5.34
CA ALA A 32 -6.43 -4.77 -6.57
C ALA A 32 -5.27 -4.47 -7.53
N LEU A 33 -4.92 -3.19 -7.71
CA LEU A 33 -3.77 -2.78 -8.51
C LEU A 33 -2.44 -3.29 -7.92
N LEU A 34 -2.30 -3.22 -6.59
CA LEU A 34 -1.13 -3.75 -5.90
C LEU A 34 -0.96 -5.24 -6.16
N LEU A 35 -2.03 -6.02 -6.00
CA LEU A 35 -2.05 -7.46 -6.27
C LEU A 35 -1.68 -7.76 -7.73
N GLN A 36 -2.19 -6.99 -8.68
CA GLN A 36 -1.88 -7.15 -10.11
C GLN A 36 -0.38 -6.91 -10.41
N ILE A 37 0.23 -5.91 -9.78
CA ILE A 37 1.64 -5.56 -9.99
C ILE A 37 2.59 -6.54 -9.31
N VAL A 38 2.28 -6.95 -8.08
CA VAL A 38 3.07 -7.91 -7.30
C VAL A 38 2.97 -9.31 -7.93
N GLY A 39 1.78 -9.68 -8.43
CA GLY A 39 1.50 -11.01 -8.94
C GLY A 39 1.70 -12.07 -7.85
N LYS A 40 2.09 -13.30 -8.21
CA LYS A 40 2.32 -14.39 -7.24
C LYS A 40 3.73 -14.39 -6.60
N SER A 41 4.49 -13.30 -6.73
CA SER A 41 5.90 -13.30 -6.30
C SER A 41 6.04 -12.89 -4.84
N LYS A 42 6.43 -13.87 -4.00
CA LYS A 42 6.73 -13.63 -2.57
C LYS A 42 7.80 -12.55 -2.38
N ARG A 43 8.89 -12.58 -3.15
CA ARG A 43 9.96 -11.56 -3.07
C ARG A 43 9.49 -10.15 -3.41
N LYS A 44 8.55 -10.00 -4.37
CA LYS A 44 7.94 -8.70 -4.66
C LYS A 44 7.02 -8.26 -3.53
N ALA A 45 6.26 -9.18 -2.94
CA ALA A 45 5.42 -8.88 -1.77
C ALA A 45 6.27 -8.44 -0.57
N ASP A 46 7.36 -9.13 -0.28
CA ASP A 46 8.31 -8.77 0.77
C ASP A 46 8.94 -7.40 0.51
N ALA A 47 9.36 -7.14 -0.74
CA ALA A 47 9.90 -5.83 -1.13
C ALA A 47 8.89 -4.71 -0.87
N VAL A 48 7.62 -4.94 -1.21
CA VAL A 48 6.51 -3.99 -1.02
C VAL A 48 6.27 -3.68 0.46
N VAL A 49 6.32 -4.69 1.34
CA VAL A 49 6.14 -4.48 2.79
C VAL A 49 7.27 -3.63 3.39
N LEU A 50 8.46 -3.67 2.79
CA LEU A 50 9.60 -2.85 3.21
C LEU A 50 9.57 -1.40 2.68
N MET A 51 8.59 -1.04 1.83
CA MET A 51 8.41 0.30 1.26
C MET A 51 7.66 1.25 2.22
N ASP A 52 8.29 1.55 3.35
CA ASP A 52 7.78 2.47 4.39
C ASP A 52 8.32 3.91 4.26
N GLY A 53 9.20 4.17 3.28
CA GLY A 53 9.87 5.44 3.07
C GLY A 53 11.14 5.66 3.89
N THR A 54 11.53 4.72 4.75
CA THR A 54 12.77 4.79 5.54
C THR A 54 13.95 4.12 4.84
N ARG A 55 13.67 3.16 3.95
CA ARG A 55 14.67 2.36 3.24
C ARG A 55 14.83 2.80 1.79
N SER A 56 16.06 2.77 1.30
CA SER A 56 16.35 2.90 -0.13
C SER A 56 16.12 1.58 -0.86
N GLN A 57 16.02 1.61 -2.20
CA GLN A 57 15.89 0.40 -3.01
C GLN A 57 17.03 -0.60 -2.78
N THR A 58 18.27 -0.12 -2.57
CA THR A 58 19.41 -0.99 -2.29
C THR A 58 19.28 -1.72 -0.95
N ALA A 59 18.75 -1.04 0.08
CA ALA A 59 18.48 -1.65 1.38
C ALA A 59 17.37 -2.70 1.28
N ILE A 60 16.25 -2.37 0.62
CA ILE A 60 15.13 -3.30 0.36
C ILE A 60 15.63 -4.54 -0.36
N ARG A 61 16.42 -4.37 -1.43
CA ARG A 61 17.01 -5.48 -2.19
C ARG A 61 17.83 -6.42 -1.30
N LYS A 62 18.65 -5.86 -0.42
CA LYS A 62 19.52 -6.64 0.48
C LYS A 62 18.69 -7.45 1.48
N GLU A 63 17.56 -6.91 1.93
CA GLU A 63 16.71 -7.51 2.94
C GLU A 63 15.80 -8.62 2.37
N CYS A 64 15.18 -8.42 1.20
CA CYS A 64 14.28 -9.42 0.61
C CYS A 64 14.91 -10.30 -0.47
N GLY A 65 16.16 -10.04 -0.89
CA GLY A 65 16.89 -10.86 -1.86
C GLY A 65 16.30 -10.85 -3.28
N ILE A 66 15.53 -9.83 -3.63
CA ILE A 66 15.02 -9.62 -5.00
C ILE A 66 16.14 -9.18 -5.95
N ASP A 67 16.01 -9.52 -7.24
CA ASP A 67 16.92 -8.99 -8.27
C ASP A 67 16.73 -7.47 -8.43
N MET A 68 17.82 -6.73 -8.69
CA MET A 68 17.78 -5.27 -8.83
C MET A 68 16.92 -4.81 -10.02
N GLY A 69 16.96 -5.53 -11.14
CA GLY A 69 16.16 -5.26 -12.32
C GLY A 69 14.67 -5.48 -12.03
N ASP A 70 14.34 -6.56 -11.32
CA ASP A 70 12.96 -6.84 -10.92
C ASP A 70 12.43 -5.82 -9.91
N LEU A 71 13.25 -5.41 -8.94
CA LEU A 71 12.91 -4.35 -7.99
C LEU A 71 12.71 -3.01 -8.70
N SER A 72 13.58 -2.66 -9.64
CA SER A 72 13.47 -1.40 -10.38
C SER A 72 12.19 -1.36 -11.23
N ARG A 73 11.86 -2.47 -11.90
CA ARG A 73 10.61 -2.61 -12.67
C ARG A 73 9.39 -2.53 -11.76
N LEU A 74 9.45 -3.19 -10.59
CA LEU A 74 8.39 -3.14 -9.58
C LEU A 74 8.14 -1.71 -9.10
N VAL A 75 9.20 -1.01 -8.66
CA VAL A 75 9.10 0.38 -8.18
C VAL A 75 8.55 1.29 -9.28
N LYS A 76 9.01 1.12 -10.52
CA LYS A 76 8.48 1.87 -11.67
C LYS A 76 6.98 1.63 -11.87
N ALA A 77 6.55 0.37 -11.92
CA ALA A 77 5.13 0.01 -12.08
C ALA A 77 4.26 0.55 -10.94
N MET A 78 4.75 0.49 -9.70
CA MET A 78 4.06 1.05 -8.54
C MET A 78 3.95 2.58 -8.59
N ARG A 79 4.98 3.27 -9.09
CA ARG A 79 4.97 4.73 -9.25
C ARG A 79 4.02 5.16 -10.36
N GLU A 80 4.00 4.46 -11.49
CA GLU A 80 3.05 4.68 -12.58
C GLU A 80 1.60 4.46 -12.12
N ALA A 81 1.37 3.45 -11.28
CA ALA A 81 0.07 3.17 -10.67
C ALA A 81 -0.26 4.09 -9.47
N LYS A 82 0.62 5.06 -9.13
CA LYS A 82 0.47 5.99 -7.99
C LYS A 82 0.27 5.28 -6.64
N LEU A 83 0.85 4.09 -6.48
CA LEU A 83 0.81 3.31 -5.23
C LEU A 83 1.94 3.71 -4.28
N ILE A 84 2.99 4.35 -4.79
CA ILE A 84 4.10 4.89 -4.00
C ILE A 84 4.37 6.37 -4.33
N GLY A 85 5.02 7.05 -3.39
CA GLY A 85 5.48 8.43 -3.54
C GLY A 85 6.55 8.64 -4.63
N ALA A 86 6.81 9.91 -4.95
CA ALA A 86 7.83 10.31 -5.91
C ALA A 86 9.27 10.25 -5.35
N ASP A 87 9.40 10.13 -4.03
CA ASP A 87 10.68 10.15 -3.31
C ASP A 87 11.58 8.97 -3.71
N ASP A 88 12.88 9.13 -3.44
CA ASP A 88 13.91 8.11 -3.69
C ASP A 88 13.73 6.89 -2.79
N ASN A 89 13.25 7.11 -1.56
CA ASN A 89 12.84 6.03 -0.67
C ASN A 89 11.37 5.68 -0.96
N PRO A 90 11.10 4.50 -1.53
CA PRO A 90 9.74 4.13 -1.89
C PRO A 90 8.87 4.04 -0.63
N LYS A 91 7.76 4.77 -0.65
CA LYS A 91 6.76 4.80 0.41
C LYS A 91 5.38 4.58 -0.17
N THR A 92 4.66 3.61 0.36
CA THR A 92 3.27 3.31 -0.04
C THR A 92 2.32 4.44 0.37
N VAL A 93 1.38 4.79 -0.51
CA VAL A 93 0.41 5.89 -0.25
C VAL A 93 -0.77 5.46 0.62
N PHE A 94 -0.86 4.18 0.92
CA PHE A 94 -1.87 3.56 1.78
C PHE A 94 -1.21 2.49 2.64
N PRO A 95 -1.74 2.24 3.85
CA PRO A 95 -1.20 1.21 4.73
C PRO A 95 -1.37 -0.17 4.10
N ILE A 96 -0.28 -0.91 4.04
CA ILE A 96 -0.30 -2.31 3.58
C ILE A 96 -0.76 -3.20 4.74
N PRO A 97 -1.77 -4.06 4.53
CA PRO A 97 -2.22 -4.98 5.56
C PRO A 97 -1.09 -5.91 6.01
N PRO A 98 -0.95 -6.22 7.31
CA PRO A 98 0.08 -7.13 7.81
C PRO A 98 0.00 -8.53 7.17
N ASN A 99 -1.22 -8.98 6.86
CA ASN A 99 -1.52 -10.26 6.20
C ASN A 99 -1.34 -10.23 4.68
N PHE A 100 -0.79 -9.15 4.11
CA PHE A 100 -0.56 -9.05 2.67
C PHE A 100 0.38 -10.14 2.16
N ILE A 101 1.40 -10.53 2.93
CA ILE A 101 2.35 -11.60 2.56
C ILE A 101 1.69 -12.98 2.63
N GLU A 102 0.83 -13.21 3.62
CA GLU A 102 0.15 -14.50 3.84
C GLU A 102 -0.76 -14.87 2.66
N ALA A 103 -1.35 -13.87 2.00
CA ALA A 103 -2.16 -14.07 0.79
C ALA A 103 -1.36 -14.67 -0.39
N PHE A 104 -0.03 -14.61 -0.36
CA PHE A 104 0.85 -15.20 -1.38
C PHE A 104 1.50 -16.51 -0.97
N SER A 105 1.47 -16.88 0.31
CA SER A 105 2.01 -18.17 0.79
C SER A 105 1.04 -19.33 0.63
N SER A 106 -0.27 -19.08 0.49
CA SER A 106 -1.30 -20.12 0.40
C SER A 106 -1.50 -20.70 -1.01
N GLY A 107 -0.55 -20.48 -1.93
CA GLY A 107 -0.63 -20.89 -3.33
C GLY A 107 0.32 -22.02 -3.72
N GLU A 108 0.89 -22.77 -2.76
CA GLU A 108 1.77 -23.92 -3.02
C GLU A 108 1.05 -25.29 -3.03
N ASP A 109 -0.29 -25.34 -2.85
CA ASP A 109 -1.05 -26.59 -2.94
C ASP A 109 -2.23 -26.45 -3.93
N GLU A 110 -1.96 -26.60 -5.23
CA GLU A 110 -2.85 -27.25 -6.25
C GLU A 110 -2.14 -27.39 -7.60
#